data_AF-U3GEW6-F1
#
_entry.id   AF-U3GEW6-F1
#
_cell.length_a   1.000
_cell.length_b   1.000
_cell.length_c   1.000
_cell.angle_alpha   90.00
_cell.angle_beta   90.00
_cell.angle_gamma   90.00
#
_symmetry.space_group_name_H-M   'P 1'
#
loop_
_entity.id
_entity.type
_entity.pdbx_description
1 polymer ?
#
loop_
_entity_poly.entity_id
_entity_poly.type
_entity_poly.pdbx_seq_one_letter_code
_entity_poly.pdbx_strand_id
1 'polypeptide(L)'
;MHAYPEKESLRETNAFKFAGKGLLHYFVLGLVIGVALFELYVLVLCFRTPISKRKWLWLLFVALGVTRFFFNWTTGDLSFQLFSFAIPGAGAYTAGPYAPLILSFGIPVGAIVFLLRRRALVAARPASPTVGDQTPVAPPA
;
A
#
# COMPACT_ATOMS: atom_id res chain seq x y z
N MET A 1 23.52 19.10 -40.34
CA MET A 1 22.99 18.11 -39.38
C MET A 1 22.60 18.87 -38.11
N HIS A 2 21.31 19.11 -37.90
CA HIS A 2 20.85 19.75 -36.67
C HIS A 2 20.76 18.68 -35.57
N ALA A 3 21.75 18.65 -34.68
CA ALA A 3 21.67 17.91 -33.44
C ALA A 3 20.68 18.64 -32.50
N TYR A 4 19.39 18.61 -32.82
CA TYR A 4 18.38 18.93 -31.80
C TYR A 4 18.51 17.86 -30.71
N PRO A 5 18.53 18.28 -29.44
CA PRO A 5 19.24 17.57 -28.40
C PRO A 5 18.43 16.33 -28.03
N GLU A 6 19.04 15.15 -28.12
CA GLU A 6 18.48 13.85 -27.76
C GLU A 6 17.62 13.89 -26.47
N LYS A 7 18.04 14.69 -25.50
CA LYS A 7 17.34 14.95 -24.23
C LYS A 7 15.93 15.53 -24.40
N GLU A 8 15.73 16.45 -25.34
CA GLU A 8 14.44 17.10 -25.58
C GLU A 8 13.47 16.15 -26.29
N SER A 9 13.97 15.33 -27.22
CA SER A 9 13.19 14.25 -27.83
C SER A 9 12.74 13.20 -26.81
N LEU A 10 13.63 12.78 -25.92
CA LEU A 10 13.30 11.84 -24.84
C LEU A 10 12.29 12.44 -23.84
N ARG A 11 12.43 13.73 -23.53
CA ARG A 11 11.49 14.45 -22.65
C ARG A 11 10.09 14.50 -23.24
N GLU A 12 9.97 14.82 -24.53
CA GLU A 12 8.67 14.86 -25.23
C GLU A 12 8.00 13.48 -25.30
N THR A 13 8.81 12.45 -25.56
CA THR A 13 8.37 11.05 -25.69
C THR A 13 7.90 10.49 -24.35
N ASN A 14 8.65 10.72 -23.28
CA ASN A 14 8.36 10.20 -21.94
C ASN A 14 7.47 11.12 -21.10
N ALA A 15 6.98 12.21 -21.68
CA ALA A 15 6.09 13.13 -20.99
C ALA A 15 4.84 12.40 -20.50
N PHE A 16 4.49 12.60 -19.22
CA PHE A 16 3.24 12.10 -18.66
C PHE A 16 2.07 12.87 -19.26
N LYS A 17 1.50 12.29 -20.33
CA LYS A 17 0.36 12.83 -21.08
C LYS A 17 -0.77 11.81 -21.07
N PHE A 18 -2.01 12.30 -21.04
CA PHE A 18 -3.21 11.48 -21.17
C PHE A 18 -3.64 11.30 -22.64
N ALA A 19 -3.31 12.25 -23.52
CA ALA A 19 -3.67 12.17 -24.93
C ALA A 19 -2.95 11.00 -25.62
N GLY A 20 -3.66 10.29 -26.49
CA GLY A 20 -3.10 9.17 -27.27
C GLY A 20 -2.83 7.89 -26.47
N LYS A 21 -3.33 7.78 -25.23
CA LYS A 21 -3.19 6.57 -24.41
C LYS A 21 -4.34 5.59 -24.63
N GLY A 22 -4.02 4.30 -24.64
CA GLY A 22 -5.01 3.23 -24.78
C GLY A 22 -5.74 2.92 -23.46
N LEU A 23 -6.84 2.15 -23.56
CA LEU A 23 -7.71 1.79 -22.43
C LEU A 23 -6.94 1.19 -21.23
N LEU A 24 -5.91 0.38 -21.49
CA LEU A 24 -5.09 -0.24 -20.45
C LEU A 24 -4.42 0.78 -19.54
N HIS A 25 -4.01 1.95 -20.06
CA HIS A 25 -3.36 2.98 -19.26
C HIS A 25 -4.29 3.52 -18.18
N TYR A 26 -5.53 3.84 -18.56
CA TYR A 26 -6.53 4.36 -17.62
C TYR A 26 -6.98 3.29 -16.64
N PHE A 27 -7.12 2.04 -17.08
CA PHE A 27 -7.44 0.91 -16.21
C PHE A 27 -6.35 0.72 -15.13
N VAL A 28 -5.07 0.69 -15.53
CA VAL A 28 -3.96 0.54 -14.58
C VAL A 28 -3.84 1.76 -13.67
N LEU A 29 -4.02 2.98 -14.18
CA LEU A 29 -4.06 4.17 -13.34
C LEU A 29 -5.17 4.07 -12.28
N GLY A 30 -6.36 3.64 -12.69
CA GLY A 30 -7.48 3.39 -11.79
C GLY A 30 -7.17 2.33 -10.74
N LEU A 31 -6.49 1.23 -11.11
CA LEU A 31 -6.03 0.21 -10.16
C LEU A 31 -5.02 0.77 -9.16
N VAL A 32 -4.03 1.54 -9.61
CA VAL A 32 -3.00 2.12 -8.73
C VAL A 32 -3.64 3.06 -7.71
N ILE A 33 -4.54 3.94 -8.16
CA ILE A 33 -5.30 4.84 -7.29
C ILE A 33 -6.20 4.03 -6.34
N GLY A 34 -6.93 3.05 -6.86
CA GLY A 34 -7.83 2.21 -6.08
C GLY A 34 -7.12 1.42 -4.99
N VAL A 35 -5.97 0.80 -5.31
CA VAL A 35 -5.12 0.08 -4.34
C VAL A 35 -4.57 1.06 -3.29
N ALA A 36 -4.04 2.22 -3.69
CA ALA A 36 -3.51 3.20 -2.75
C ALA A 36 -4.59 3.70 -1.77
N LEU A 37 -5.80 4.01 -2.28
CA LEU A 37 -6.93 4.44 -1.44
C LEU A 37 -7.42 3.31 -0.52
N PHE A 38 -7.46 2.08 -1.03
CA PHE A 38 -7.83 0.91 -0.24
C PHE A 38 -6.82 0.65 0.89
N GLU A 39 -5.52 0.65 0.59
CA GLU A 39 -4.46 0.50 1.59
C GLU A 39 -4.55 1.60 2.66
N LEU A 40 -4.72 2.86 2.25
CA LEU A 40 -4.88 3.98 3.17
C LEU A 40 -6.11 3.82 4.07
N TYR A 41 -7.26 3.48 3.50
CA TYR A 41 -8.49 3.22 4.25
C TYR A 41 -8.30 2.11 5.29
N VAL A 42 -7.73 0.97 4.88
CA VAL A 42 -7.52 -0.16 5.78
C VAL A 42 -6.47 0.15 6.84
N LEU A 43 -5.43 0.93 6.51
CA LEU A 43 -4.41 1.36 7.45
C LEU A 43 -5.01 2.29 8.52
N VAL A 44 -5.85 3.24 8.14
CA VAL A 44 -6.62 4.08 9.08
C VAL A 44 -7.53 3.20 9.95
N LEU A 45 -8.22 2.24 9.36
CA LEU A 45 -9.10 1.33 10.11
C LEU A 45 -8.31 0.45 11.10
N CYS A 46 -7.15 -0.05 10.71
CA CYS A 46 -6.22 -0.80 11.55
C CYS A 46 -5.70 0.06 12.69
N PHE A 47 -5.31 1.30 12.40
CA PHE A 47 -4.87 2.27 13.39
C PHE A 47 -5.97 2.60 14.41
N ARG A 48 -7.24 2.68 13.99
CA ARG A 48 -8.39 2.92 14.90
C ARG A 48 -8.85 1.67 15.64
N THR A 49 -8.48 0.47 15.18
CA THR A 49 -8.91 -0.78 15.82
C THR A 49 -8.12 -1.03 17.12
N PRO A 50 -8.80 -1.34 18.24
CA PRO A 50 -8.14 -1.61 19.52
C PRO A 50 -7.58 -3.05 19.55
N ILE A 51 -6.45 -3.26 18.87
CA ILE A 51 -5.75 -4.55 18.85
C ILE A 51 -4.82 -4.63 20.07
N SER A 52 -4.98 -5.66 20.91
CA SER A 52 -4.28 -5.81 22.19
C SER A 52 -2.78 -6.16 22.07
N LYS A 53 -2.39 -6.93 21.04
CA LYS A 53 -1.01 -7.41 20.85
C LYS A 53 -0.49 -7.11 19.44
N ARG A 54 0.78 -6.68 19.36
CA ARG A 54 1.55 -6.53 18.11
C ARG A 54 0.87 -5.67 17.02
N LYS A 55 0.14 -4.62 17.41
CA LYS A 55 -0.58 -3.71 16.50
C LYS A 55 0.33 -3.12 15.41
N TRP A 56 1.59 -2.84 15.73
CA TRP A 56 2.55 -2.31 14.76
C TRP A 56 2.88 -3.31 13.62
N LEU A 57 2.94 -4.62 13.92
CA LEU A 57 3.11 -5.64 12.87
C LEU A 57 1.91 -5.70 11.93
N TRP A 58 0.69 -5.47 12.45
CA TRP A 58 -0.50 -5.36 11.61
C TRP A 58 -0.45 -4.14 10.69
N LEU A 59 0.03 -2.99 11.17
CA LEU A 59 0.19 -1.79 10.33
C LEU A 59 1.20 -2.04 9.20
N LEU A 60 2.35 -2.65 9.50
CA LEU A 60 3.33 -3.03 8.48
C LEU A 60 2.77 -4.04 7.48
N PHE A 61 2.06 -5.06 7.98
CA PHE A 61 1.48 -6.09 7.13
C PHE A 61 0.38 -5.54 6.20
N VAL A 62 -0.45 -4.62 6.70
CA VAL A 62 -1.48 -3.94 5.89
C VAL A 62 -0.86 -3.10 4.77
N ALA A 63 0.28 -2.45 5.03
CA ALA A 63 0.99 -1.64 4.05
C ALA A 63 1.85 -2.45 3.06
N LEU A 64 1.96 -3.78 3.25
CA LEU A 64 2.84 -4.63 2.47
C LEU A 64 2.12 -5.19 1.22
N GLY A 65 2.68 -4.89 0.04
CA GLY A 65 2.42 -5.63 -1.19
C GLY A 65 3.37 -6.83 -1.34
N VAL A 66 2.87 -7.99 -1.77
CA VAL A 66 3.65 -9.25 -1.93
C VAL A 66 4.01 -9.56 -3.38
N THR A 67 3.12 -9.19 -4.31
CA THR A 67 3.33 -9.24 -5.75
C THR A 67 3.42 -7.81 -6.24
N ARG A 68 4.26 -7.52 -7.22
CA ARG A 68 4.41 -6.17 -7.76
C ARG A 68 4.26 -6.16 -9.27
N PHE A 69 3.33 -5.34 -9.75
CA PHE A 69 3.15 -5.00 -11.15
C PHE A 69 3.86 -3.69 -11.43
N PHE A 70 4.43 -3.58 -12.64
CA PHE A 70 5.07 -2.38 -13.14
C PHE A 70 4.50 -2.07 -14.51
N PHE A 71 4.04 -0.84 -14.68
CA PHE A 71 3.42 -0.38 -15.90
C PHE A 71 4.15 0.86 -16.41
N ASN A 72 4.74 0.75 -17.58
CA ASN A 72 5.39 1.87 -18.24
C ASN A 72 4.33 2.77 -18.87
N TRP A 73 4.15 3.98 -18.35
CA TRP A 73 3.14 4.91 -18.85
C TRP A 73 3.39 5.35 -20.30
N THR A 74 4.65 5.36 -20.75
CA THR A 74 4.98 5.76 -22.12
C THR A 74 4.59 4.70 -23.12
N THR A 75 5.05 3.46 -22.92
CA THR A 75 4.92 2.36 -23.89
C THR A 75 3.66 1.52 -23.67
N GLY A 76 3.12 1.50 -22.46
CA GLY A 76 2.05 0.57 -22.06
C GLY A 76 2.54 -0.81 -21.67
N ASP A 77 3.86 -1.02 -21.55
CA ASP A 77 4.43 -2.31 -21.14
C ASP A 77 4.03 -2.63 -19.70
N LEU A 78 3.41 -3.79 -19.51
CA LEU A 78 3.06 -4.34 -18.21
C LEU A 78 3.99 -5.51 -17.90
N SER A 79 4.68 -5.44 -16.78
CA SER A 79 5.50 -6.52 -16.24
C SER A 79 5.14 -6.77 -14.78
N PHE A 80 5.52 -7.93 -14.24
CA PHE A 80 5.26 -8.25 -12.84
C PHE A 80 6.36 -9.11 -12.24
N GLN A 81 6.47 -9.01 -10.92
CA GLN A 81 7.31 -9.85 -10.08
C GLN A 81 6.43 -10.53 -9.04
N LEU A 82 6.42 -11.87 -9.06
CA LEU A 82 5.56 -12.67 -8.18
C LEU A 82 5.93 -12.50 -6.70
N PHE A 83 7.23 -12.49 -6.40
CA PHE A 83 7.78 -12.31 -5.05
C PHE A 83 8.53 -10.98 -4.98
N SER A 84 7.83 -9.91 -4.59
CA SER A 84 8.41 -8.57 -4.47
C SER A 84 7.71 -7.81 -3.36
N PHE A 85 8.49 -7.39 -2.35
CA PHE A 85 7.96 -6.69 -1.18
C PHE A 85 7.99 -5.19 -1.39
N ALA A 86 6.87 -4.53 -1.08
CA ALA A 86 6.62 -3.13 -1.35
C ALA A 86 5.93 -2.45 -0.17
N ILE A 87 6.43 -1.29 0.26
CA ILE A 87 5.74 -0.44 1.23
C ILE A 87 5.87 1.02 0.76
N PRO A 88 4.77 1.72 0.45
CA PRO A 88 3.40 1.17 0.25
C PRO A 88 3.33 0.23 -0.96
N GLY A 89 2.25 -0.55 -1.06
CA GLY A 89 2.06 -1.54 -2.12
C GLY A 89 1.77 -0.91 -3.49
N ALA A 90 1.44 0.37 -3.56
CA ALA A 90 1.23 1.12 -4.80
C ALA A 90 1.99 2.45 -4.83
N GLY A 91 2.39 2.89 -6.02
CA GLY A 91 3.11 4.14 -6.20
C GLY A 91 3.46 4.43 -7.65
N ALA A 92 3.95 5.64 -7.89
CA ALA A 92 4.44 6.09 -9.19
C ALA A 92 5.83 6.72 -9.04
N TYR A 93 6.75 6.39 -9.95
CA TYR A 93 8.12 6.91 -9.90
C TYR A 93 8.74 7.01 -11.30
N THR A 94 9.76 7.85 -11.44
CA THR A 94 10.61 7.93 -12.63
C THR A 94 12.04 7.56 -12.24
N ALA A 95 12.78 6.90 -13.14
CA ALA A 95 14.20 6.57 -12.91
C ALA A 95 15.16 7.74 -13.18
N GLY A 96 14.65 8.87 -13.68
CA GLY A 96 15.41 10.05 -14.05
C GLY A 96 14.53 11.13 -14.69
N PRO A 97 15.10 12.32 -14.98
CA PRO A 97 14.34 13.48 -15.45
C PRO A 97 13.69 13.31 -16.83
N TYR A 98 14.17 12.35 -17.63
CA TYR A 98 13.66 12.04 -18.97
C TYR A 98 13.18 10.59 -19.09
N ALA A 99 13.06 9.88 -17.95
CA ALA A 99 12.58 8.50 -17.92
C ALA A 99 11.03 8.47 -17.93
N PRO A 100 10.42 7.40 -18.46
CA PRO A 100 8.97 7.22 -18.38
C PRO A 100 8.49 7.16 -16.93
N LEU A 101 7.26 7.61 -16.70
CA LEU A 101 6.57 7.36 -15.43
C LEU A 101 6.25 5.86 -15.35
N ILE A 102 6.75 5.21 -14.30
CA ILE A 102 6.41 3.84 -13.97
C ILE A 102 5.32 3.88 -12.92
N LEU A 103 4.17 3.30 -13.24
CA LEU A 103 3.13 3.02 -12.26
C LEU A 103 3.39 1.64 -11.67
N SER A 104 3.20 1.50 -10.37
CA SER A 104 3.37 0.25 -9.67
C SER A 104 2.24 0.01 -8.68
N PHE A 105 1.83 -1.24 -8.57
CA PHE A 105 0.84 -1.67 -7.59
C PHE A 105 1.08 -3.13 -7.25
N GLY A 106 0.65 -3.51 -6.05
CA GLY A 106 0.73 -4.87 -5.57
C GLY A 106 -0.60 -5.37 -5.05
N ILE A 107 -0.65 -6.67 -4.78
CA ILE A 107 -1.83 -7.28 -4.16
C ILE A 107 -1.76 -6.99 -2.65
N PRO A 108 -2.73 -6.24 -2.08
CA PRO A 108 -2.71 -5.80 -0.69
C PRO A 108 -3.19 -6.92 0.24
N VAL A 109 -2.46 -8.04 0.26
CA VAL A 109 -2.84 -9.27 0.98
C VAL A 109 -3.05 -8.98 2.47
N GLY A 110 -2.17 -8.20 3.10
CA GLY A 110 -2.29 -7.91 4.52
C GLY A 110 -3.50 -7.05 4.87
N ALA A 111 -3.88 -6.12 3.99
CA ALA A 111 -5.11 -5.34 4.14
C ALA A 111 -6.35 -6.24 4.08
N ILE A 112 -6.41 -7.16 3.10
CA ILE A 112 -7.51 -8.13 2.95
C ILE A 112 -7.60 -9.03 4.20
N VAL A 113 -6.48 -9.61 4.63
CA VAL A 113 -6.43 -10.48 5.82
C VAL A 113 -6.83 -9.73 7.09
N PHE A 114 -6.40 -8.48 7.25
CA PHE A 114 -6.80 -7.65 8.38
C PHE A 114 -8.31 -7.44 8.41
N LEU A 115 -8.93 -7.07 7.29
CA LEU A 115 -10.38 -6.86 7.22
C LEU A 115 -11.16 -8.12 7.62
N LEU A 116 -10.72 -9.29 7.13
CA LEU A 116 -11.35 -10.57 7.46
C LEU A 116 -11.20 -10.94 8.95
N ARG A 117 -10.04 -10.63 9.56
CA ARG A 117 -9.75 -10.97 10.97
C ARG A 117 -10.12 -9.89 11.98
N ARG A 118 -10.51 -8.70 11.54
CA ARG A 118 -10.76 -7.52 12.41
C ARG A 118 -11.66 -7.83 13.60
N ARG A 119 -12.76 -8.56 13.39
CA ARG A 119 -13.71 -8.91 14.47
C ARG A 119 -13.07 -9.79 15.53
N ALA A 120 -12.32 -10.82 15.11
CA ALA A 120 -11.63 -11.72 16.03
C ALA A 120 -10.53 -11.00 16.83
N LEU A 121 -9.81 -10.05 16.20
CA LEU A 121 -8.77 -9.25 16.87
C LEU A 121 -9.33 -8.34 17.95
N VAL A 122 -10.55 -7.84 17.79
CA VAL A 122 -11.24 -7.03 18.81
C VAL A 122 -11.78 -7.91 19.94
N ALA A 123 -12.33 -9.10 19.61
CA ALA A 123 -12.87 -10.04 20.59
C ALA A 123 -11.78 -10.66 21.49
N ALA A 124 -10.57 -10.87 20.97
CA ALA A 124 -9.42 -11.39 21.72
C ALA A 124 -8.77 -10.37 22.68
N ARG A 125 -9.50 -9.30 23.04
CA ARG A 125 -9.06 -8.36 24.07
C ARG A 125 -9.09 -9.08 25.43
N PRO A 126 -7.96 -9.16 26.15
CA PRO A 126 -8.00 -9.68 27.51
C PRO A 126 -8.93 -8.79 28.34
N ALA A 127 -9.87 -9.41 29.06
CA ALA A 127 -10.70 -8.72 30.02
C ALA A 127 -9.78 -7.98 31.00
N SER A 128 -10.08 -6.70 31.28
CA SER A 128 -9.39 -5.99 32.35
C SER A 128 -9.52 -6.80 33.64
N PRO A 129 -8.47 -6.91 34.47
CA PRO A 129 -8.62 -7.54 35.78
C PRO A 129 -9.76 -6.80 36.50
N THR A 130 -10.83 -7.53 36.78
CA THR A 130 -11.93 -7.03 37.59
C THR A 130 -11.34 -6.55 38.91
N VAL A 131 -11.59 -5.29 39.25
CA VAL A 131 -11.13 -4.58 40.46
C VAL A 131 -11.54 -5.26 41.78
N GLY A 132 -12.16 -6.45 41.72
CA GLY A 132 -12.62 -7.24 42.87
C GLY A 132 -11.60 -8.20 43.50
N ASP A 133 -10.37 -8.33 42.96
CA ASP A 133 -9.31 -9.14 43.59
C ASP A 133 -8.42 -8.29 44.51
N GLN A 134 -9.04 -7.43 45.30
CA GLN A 134 -8.43 -6.84 46.49
C GLN A 134 -8.97 -7.64 47.68
N THR A 135 -8.34 -8.76 48.01
CA THR A 135 -8.50 -9.36 49.35
C THR A 135 -8.15 -8.28 50.38
N PRO A 136 -9.05 -7.91 51.30
CA PRO A 136 -8.74 -6.94 52.34
C PRO A 136 -7.57 -7.47 53.17
N VAL A 137 -6.43 -6.78 53.13
CA VAL A 137 -5.35 -7.02 54.08
C VAL A 137 -5.88 -6.58 55.44
N ALA A 138 -6.15 -7.56 56.32
CA ALA A 138 -6.58 -7.29 57.67
C ALA A 138 -5.50 -6.48 58.41
N PRO A 139 -5.88 -5.44 59.19
CA PRO A 139 -4.92 -4.66 59.94
C PRO A 139 -4.24 -5.51 61.03
N PRO A 140 -2.95 -5.26 61.34
CA PRO A 140 -2.23 -6.00 62.38
C PRO A 140 -2.82 -5.69 63.77
N ALA A 141 -2.90 -6.73 64.60
CA ALA A 141 -3.36 -6.70 65.99
C ALA A 141 -2.31 -6.13 66.95
#